data_AF-A0A6J4NML6-F1
#
_entry.id   AF-A0A6J4NML6-F1
#
_cell.length_a   1.000
_cell.length_b   1.000
_cell.length_c   1.000
_cell.angle_alpha   90.00
_cell.angle_beta   90.00
_cell.angle_gamma   90.00
#
_symmetry.space_group_name_H-M   'P 1'
#
loop_
_entity.id
_entity.type
_entity.pdbx_description
1 polymer ?
#
loop_
_entity_poly.entity_id
_entity_poly.type
_entity_poly.pdbx_seq_one_letter_code
_entity_poly.pdbx_strand_id
1 'polypeptide(L)'
;MVAAVVLVLTVLVLALGACATEKRSAGDASEATSSGSVAPSDPPGSDLPGSDLPSVEPSAGEESLPCVPGAEPFTGPAAEKHGAERVMAAYCMLADLVGRQRTTSLALPVPEQQTRDLARLAKVLTPRVRQDWDRVVRARVAGEPTATERVNGLTLHDVAEVPRGYRRADDLPHLFGTRVGPAEAAIVGRDALGLSFAVETNLVLERLDDDSGRHSLLPVTRRGTYVLVARGDRWLVDDWEVLFERGPVEVVTQ
;
A
#
# COMPACT_ATOMS: atom_id res chain seq x y z
N MET A 1 8.28 43.36 -27.27
CA MET A 1 8.86 42.58 -28.38
C MET A 1 9.50 41.33 -27.77
N VAL A 2 8.85 40.17 -27.92
CA VAL A 2 9.38 38.93 -28.57
C VAL A 2 10.46 38.24 -27.73
N ALA A 3 10.45 36.96 -27.32
CA ALA A 3 9.57 35.78 -27.40
C ALA A 3 10.09 34.80 -26.32
N ALA A 4 9.25 34.17 -25.50
CA ALA A 4 8.76 32.80 -25.66
C ALA A 4 9.78 31.82 -26.29
N VAL A 5 10.43 30.98 -25.46
CA VAL A 5 11.03 29.71 -25.89
C VAL A 5 10.40 28.61 -25.04
N VAL A 6 9.44 27.95 -25.65
CA VAL A 6 8.84 26.69 -25.23
C VAL A 6 9.77 25.58 -25.72
N LEU A 7 10.33 24.77 -24.82
CA LEU A 7 11.02 23.53 -25.20
C LEU A 7 10.08 22.35 -24.97
N VAL A 8 9.42 21.94 -26.05
CA VAL A 8 8.74 20.66 -26.20
C VAL A 8 9.81 19.62 -26.48
N LEU A 9 9.89 18.55 -25.67
CA LEU A 9 10.61 17.35 -26.04
C LEU A 9 9.63 16.18 -26.08
N THR A 10 9.37 15.70 -27.29
CA THR A 10 8.53 14.54 -27.57
C THR A 10 9.35 13.57 -28.42
N VAL A 11 9.14 12.28 -28.14
CA VAL A 11 9.34 11.10 -29.02
C VAL A 11 10.75 10.51 -29.11
N LEU A 12 10.92 9.22 -28.73
CA LEU A 12 10.91 8.09 -29.69
C LEU A 12 11.04 6.73 -28.97
N VAL A 13 10.07 5.85 -29.26
CA VAL A 13 10.06 4.40 -28.96
C VAL A 13 10.87 3.67 -30.03
N LEU A 14 11.71 2.71 -29.64
CA LEU A 14 12.19 1.66 -30.54
C LEU A 14 12.31 0.32 -29.80
N ALA A 15 11.50 -0.63 -30.26
CA ALA A 15 11.53 -2.04 -29.90
C ALA A 15 12.68 -2.75 -30.61
N LEU A 16 13.37 -3.65 -29.89
CA LEU A 16 14.12 -4.75 -30.49
C LEU A 16 13.92 -5.99 -29.63
N GLY A 17 13.21 -6.98 -30.19
CA GLY A 17 13.25 -8.36 -29.72
C GLY A 17 14.47 -9.08 -30.32
N ALA A 18 15.01 -10.04 -29.57
CA ALA A 18 15.81 -11.12 -30.11
C ALA A 18 15.74 -12.34 -29.19
N CYS A 19 15.46 -13.48 -29.82
CA CYS A 19 15.38 -14.81 -29.28
C CYS A 19 16.66 -15.28 -28.57
N ALA A 20 16.51 -16.13 -27.55
CA ALA A 20 17.45 -17.22 -27.32
C ALA A 20 16.75 -18.37 -26.59
N THR A 21 16.50 -19.41 -27.37
CA THR A 21 16.15 -20.77 -27.01
C THR A 21 17.30 -21.46 -26.27
N GLU A 22 16.97 -22.54 -25.55
CA GLU A 22 17.83 -23.73 -25.34
C GLU A 22 18.59 -23.86 -24.01
N LYS A 23 18.06 -24.68 -23.09
CA LYS A 23 18.67 -25.99 -22.79
C LYS A 23 17.73 -26.89 -21.99
N ARG A 24 17.40 -28.03 -22.59
CA ARG A 24 16.99 -29.25 -21.89
C ARG A 24 18.16 -29.75 -21.05
N SER A 25 17.90 -30.13 -19.80
CA SER A 25 18.62 -31.23 -19.16
C SER A 25 17.60 -32.15 -18.52
N ALA A 26 17.57 -33.38 -19.03
CA ALA A 26 16.91 -34.51 -18.40
C ALA A 26 17.73 -34.98 -17.19
N GLY A 27 17.04 -35.55 -16.22
CA GLY A 27 17.60 -36.17 -15.02
C GLY A 27 16.49 -36.92 -14.29
N ASP A 28 16.31 -38.18 -14.71
CA ASP A 28 15.71 -39.31 -13.99
C ASP A 28 16.14 -39.36 -12.50
N ALA A 29 15.46 -39.98 -11.53
CA ALA A 29 14.35 -40.93 -11.48
C ALA A 29 13.86 -41.06 -10.01
N SER A 30 12.82 -41.88 -9.85
CA SER A 30 12.44 -42.69 -8.68
C SER A 30 11.26 -42.23 -7.82
N GLU A 31 10.11 -42.80 -8.20
CA GLU A 31 9.21 -43.63 -7.38
C GLU A 31 9.19 -43.43 -5.86
N ALA A 32 8.01 -43.07 -5.35
CA ALA A 32 7.39 -43.82 -4.26
C ALA A 32 5.86 -43.66 -4.34
N THR A 33 5.23 -44.75 -4.75
CA THR A 33 3.80 -45.04 -4.61
C THR A 33 3.40 -45.07 -3.14
N SER A 34 2.36 -44.35 -2.74
CA SER A 34 1.55 -44.76 -1.59
C SER A 34 0.12 -44.29 -1.76
N SER A 35 -0.75 -45.25 -2.08
CA SER A 35 -2.19 -45.12 -2.09
C SER A 35 -2.70 -45.17 -0.65
N GLY A 36 -3.46 -44.16 -0.25
CA GLY A 36 -4.23 -44.15 0.99
C GLY A 36 -5.59 -43.52 0.75
N SER A 37 -6.54 -44.34 0.32
CA SER A 37 -7.96 -43.98 0.14
C SER A 37 -8.69 -44.20 1.46
N VAL A 38 -9.20 -43.13 2.08
CA VAL A 38 -10.24 -43.22 3.11
C VAL A 38 -11.15 -41.99 3.01
N ALA A 39 -12.41 -42.24 2.69
CA ALA A 39 -13.59 -41.45 3.05
C ALA A 39 -14.80 -42.40 2.95
N PRO A 40 -15.98 -42.13 3.54
CA PRO A 40 -16.37 -41.03 4.43
C PRO A 40 -17.03 -41.53 5.74
N SER A 41 -17.21 -40.65 6.72
CA SER A 41 -18.18 -40.86 7.81
C SER A 41 -18.69 -39.52 8.31
N ASP A 42 -19.94 -39.22 8.00
CA ASP A 42 -20.81 -38.23 8.66
C ASP A 42 -21.96 -39.01 9.35
N PRO A 43 -22.77 -38.40 10.23
CA PRO A 43 -22.45 -37.68 11.46
C PRO A 43 -23.27 -38.25 12.65
N PRO A 44 -23.18 -37.67 13.85
CA PRO A 44 -24.43 -37.41 14.58
C PRO A 44 -24.53 -35.94 14.99
N GLY A 45 -25.76 -35.42 14.88
CA GLY A 45 -26.09 -34.03 15.09
C GLY A 45 -26.30 -33.63 16.56
N SER A 46 -26.63 -32.34 16.67
CA SER A 46 -27.27 -31.64 17.77
C SER A 46 -26.35 -31.29 18.95
N ASP A 47 -25.93 -30.02 19.04
CA ASP A 47 -26.68 -29.00 19.80
C ASP A 47 -25.98 -27.64 19.77
N LEU A 48 -26.79 -26.59 19.58
CA LEU A 48 -26.43 -25.17 19.56
C LEU A 48 -25.96 -24.70 20.95
N PRO A 49 -25.20 -23.59 21.02
CA PRO A 49 -25.88 -22.33 21.32
C PRO A 49 -25.52 -21.24 20.31
N GLY A 50 -26.55 -20.45 19.96
CA GLY A 50 -26.48 -19.36 19.01
C GLY A 50 -25.42 -18.33 19.40
N SER A 51 -24.46 -18.13 18.51
CA SER A 51 -23.73 -16.89 18.41
C SER A 51 -24.46 -16.05 17.38
N ASP A 52 -25.47 -15.32 17.86
CA ASP A 52 -26.00 -14.15 17.16
C ASP A 52 -24.81 -13.22 16.88
N LEU A 53 -24.35 -13.21 15.64
CA LEU A 53 -23.54 -12.11 15.14
C LEU A 53 -24.41 -10.86 15.27
N PRO A 54 -23.92 -9.75 15.86
CA PRO A 54 -24.68 -8.51 15.83
C PRO A 54 -24.86 -8.10 14.36
N SER A 55 -26.09 -8.26 13.87
CA SER A 55 -26.57 -7.55 12.69
C SER A 55 -26.45 -6.07 13.00
N VAL A 56 -25.43 -5.43 12.47
CA VAL A 56 -25.37 -3.97 12.41
C VAL A 56 -26.39 -3.55 11.36
N GLU A 57 -27.62 -3.31 11.80
CA GLU A 57 -28.53 -2.45 11.06
C GLU A 57 -27.84 -1.10 10.88
N PRO A 58 -27.84 -0.51 9.67
CA PRO A 58 -27.34 0.84 9.49
C PRO A 58 -28.27 1.77 10.26
N SER A 59 -27.80 2.27 11.41
CA SER A 59 -28.46 3.35 12.12
C SER A 59 -28.47 4.57 11.21
N ALA A 60 -29.65 4.90 10.70
CA ALA A 60 -29.89 6.15 10.01
C ALA A 60 -29.65 7.29 11.00
N GLY A 61 -28.62 8.10 10.75
CA GLY A 61 -28.44 9.40 11.41
C GLY A 61 -27.12 9.67 12.11
N GLU A 62 -26.11 8.79 12.05
CA GLU A 62 -24.75 9.20 12.40
C GLU A 62 -24.12 9.90 11.20
N GLU A 63 -24.04 11.22 11.28
CA GLU A 63 -23.15 12.04 10.47
C GLU A 63 -21.76 11.40 10.58
N SER A 64 -21.40 10.62 9.55
CA SER A 64 -20.24 9.75 9.58
C SER A 64 -19.02 10.64 9.73
N LEU A 65 -18.47 10.72 10.94
CA LEU A 65 -17.29 11.52 11.23
C LEU A 65 -16.25 11.21 10.16
N PRO A 66 -15.59 12.23 9.59
CA PRO A 66 -14.67 12.00 8.49
C PRO A 66 -13.60 11.01 8.96
N CYS A 67 -13.37 9.99 8.14
CA CYS A 67 -12.36 8.94 8.36
C CYS A 67 -10.95 9.49 8.61
N VAL A 68 -10.71 10.75 8.22
CA VAL A 68 -9.54 11.54 8.56
C VAL A 68 -10.01 12.78 9.32
N PRO A 69 -9.51 13.04 10.55
CA PRO A 69 -9.88 14.21 11.32
C PRO A 69 -9.71 15.51 10.52
N GLY A 70 -10.77 16.31 10.45
CA GLY A 70 -10.78 17.59 9.73
C GLY A 70 -10.94 17.49 8.21
N ALA A 71 -11.25 16.31 7.65
CA ALA A 71 -11.56 16.24 6.22
C ALA A 71 -12.94 16.88 5.93
N GLU A 72 -12.94 17.81 4.98
CA GLU A 72 -14.15 18.45 4.48
C GLU A 72 -14.72 17.67 3.28
N PRO A 73 -16.04 17.79 2.99
CA PRO A 73 -16.62 17.23 1.78
C PRO A 73 -15.90 17.71 0.52
N PHE A 74 -15.64 16.79 -0.42
CA PHE A 74 -14.99 17.13 -1.68
C PHE A 74 -15.90 18.00 -2.56
N THR A 75 -15.30 19.00 -3.21
CA THR A 75 -15.96 19.88 -4.18
C THR A 75 -15.23 19.85 -5.53
N GLY A 76 -15.83 20.44 -6.56
CA GLY A 76 -15.23 20.57 -7.90
C GLY A 76 -15.50 19.38 -8.84
N PRO A 77 -14.80 19.32 -10.00
CA PRO A 77 -15.19 18.45 -11.11
C PRO A 77 -15.23 16.95 -10.77
N ALA A 78 -14.30 16.47 -9.95
CA ALA A 78 -14.28 15.06 -9.54
C ALA A 78 -15.49 14.72 -8.64
N ALA A 79 -15.87 15.63 -7.74
CA ALA A 79 -17.05 15.47 -6.88
C ALA A 79 -18.35 15.60 -7.65
N GLU A 80 -18.43 16.50 -8.64
CA GLU A 80 -19.59 16.63 -9.54
C GLU A 80 -19.79 15.36 -10.37
N LYS A 81 -18.70 14.77 -10.85
CA LYS A 81 -18.75 13.58 -11.70
C LYS A 81 -19.04 12.30 -10.93
N HIS A 82 -18.31 12.07 -9.83
CA HIS A 82 -18.37 10.81 -9.11
C HIS A 82 -19.29 10.88 -7.89
N GLY A 83 -19.72 12.07 -7.46
CA GLY A 83 -20.42 12.32 -6.21
C GLY A 83 -19.44 12.56 -5.06
N ALA A 84 -19.62 13.67 -4.33
CA ALA A 84 -18.76 14.06 -3.20
C ALA A 84 -18.60 12.95 -2.16
N GLU A 85 -19.70 12.29 -1.79
CA GLU A 85 -19.71 11.17 -0.84
C GLU A 85 -18.90 9.97 -1.35
N ARG A 86 -18.97 9.69 -2.66
CA ARG A 86 -18.21 8.59 -3.26
C ARG A 86 -16.72 8.91 -3.33
N VAL A 87 -16.36 10.15 -3.62
CA VAL A 87 -14.95 10.60 -3.56
C VAL A 87 -14.43 10.52 -2.12
N MET A 88 -15.24 10.95 -1.13
CA MET A 88 -14.91 10.80 0.28
C MET A 88 -14.72 9.33 0.67
N ALA A 89 -15.60 8.43 0.24
CA ALA A 89 -15.46 7.00 0.48
C ALA A 89 -14.16 6.42 -0.12
N ALA A 90 -13.74 6.91 -1.29
CA ALA A 90 -12.46 6.51 -1.90
C ALA A 90 -11.26 6.98 -1.06
N TYR A 91 -11.29 8.23 -0.60
CA TYR A 91 -10.27 8.79 0.28
C TYR A 91 -10.20 8.03 1.61
N CYS A 92 -11.35 7.73 2.21
CA CYS A 92 -11.43 6.94 3.43
C CYS A 92 -10.88 5.53 3.27
N MET A 93 -11.14 4.87 2.14
CA MET A 93 -10.57 3.55 1.85
C MET A 93 -9.03 3.58 1.82
N LEU A 94 -8.44 4.62 1.24
CA LEU A 94 -6.97 4.80 1.22
C LEU A 94 -6.41 5.21 2.59
N ALA A 95 -7.10 6.05 3.35
CA ALA A 95 -6.70 6.43 4.70
C ALA A 95 -6.75 5.23 5.67
N ASP A 96 -7.78 4.41 5.58
CA ASP A 96 -7.93 3.16 6.34
C ASP A 96 -6.85 2.13 5.95
N LEU A 97 -6.47 2.08 4.66
CA LEU A 97 -5.31 1.30 4.23
C LEU A 97 -4.03 1.75 4.94
N VAL A 98 -3.76 3.05 5.02
CA VAL A 98 -2.63 3.62 5.75
C VAL A 98 -2.70 3.25 7.23
N GLY A 99 -3.86 3.40 7.86
CA GLY A 99 -4.10 3.04 9.25
C GLY A 99 -3.74 1.58 9.56
N ARG A 100 -4.19 0.64 8.72
CA ARG A 100 -3.87 -0.78 8.85
C ARG A 100 -2.38 -1.08 8.65
N GLN A 101 -1.69 -0.37 7.76
CA GLN A 101 -0.28 -0.64 7.49
C GLN A 101 0.60 -0.45 8.73
N ARG A 102 0.25 0.50 9.61
CA ARG A 102 0.97 0.81 10.87
C ARG A 102 1.10 -0.38 11.83
N THR A 103 0.20 -1.35 11.75
CA THR A 103 0.14 -2.50 12.67
C THR A 103 0.50 -3.82 11.99
N THR A 104 0.99 -3.76 10.75
CA THR A 104 1.38 -4.93 9.95
C THR A 104 2.85 -4.85 9.58
N SER A 105 3.36 -5.91 8.97
CA SER A 105 4.73 -5.88 8.42
C SER A 105 4.89 -4.86 7.28
N LEU A 106 3.81 -4.28 6.74
CA LEU A 106 3.85 -3.26 5.68
C LEU A 106 4.40 -1.89 6.15
N ALA A 107 4.53 -1.70 7.46
CA ALA A 107 5.27 -0.58 8.05
C ALA A 107 6.78 -0.83 8.13
N LEU A 108 7.22 -2.08 7.94
CA LEU A 108 8.63 -2.48 8.05
C LEU A 108 9.37 -2.30 6.71
N PRO A 109 10.71 -2.16 6.72
CA PRO A 109 11.53 -2.24 5.53
C PRO A 109 11.54 -3.60 4.87
N VAL A 110 12.17 -3.60 3.70
CA VAL A 110 12.59 -4.82 3.01
C VAL A 110 13.85 -5.36 3.69
N PRO A 111 13.94 -6.67 3.97
CA PRO A 111 13.01 -7.76 3.63
C PRO A 111 11.98 -8.12 4.71
N GLU A 112 11.86 -7.36 5.79
CA GLU A 112 11.03 -7.70 6.95
C GLU A 112 9.51 -7.68 6.67
N GLN A 113 9.09 -7.08 5.55
CA GLN A 113 7.71 -7.18 5.08
C GLN A 113 7.33 -8.61 4.69
N GLN A 114 6.23 -9.10 5.24
CA GLN A 114 5.74 -10.45 5.02
C GLN A 114 4.86 -10.51 3.77
N THR A 115 5.11 -11.51 2.91
CA THR A 115 4.32 -11.73 1.68
C THR A 115 2.82 -11.86 1.94
N ARG A 116 2.42 -12.41 3.11
CA ARG A 116 1.00 -12.51 3.50
C ARG A 116 0.32 -11.14 3.63
N ASP A 117 1.04 -10.13 4.09
CA ASP A 117 0.49 -8.78 4.24
C ASP A 117 0.44 -8.07 2.88
N LEU A 118 1.43 -8.30 2.01
CA LEU A 118 1.40 -7.85 0.61
C LEU A 118 0.23 -8.48 -0.17
N ALA A 119 -0.08 -9.75 0.09
CA ALA A 119 -1.23 -10.42 -0.53
C ALA A 119 -2.57 -9.78 -0.11
N ARG A 120 -2.65 -9.15 1.08
CA ARG A 120 -3.85 -8.41 1.50
C ARG A 120 -4.04 -7.12 0.69
N LEU A 121 -2.95 -6.47 0.27
CA LEU A 121 -3.01 -5.29 -0.62
C LEU A 121 -3.67 -5.62 -1.96
N ALA A 122 -3.46 -6.83 -2.48
CA ALA A 122 -4.05 -7.27 -3.73
C ALA A 122 -5.59 -7.14 -3.78
N LYS A 123 -6.27 -7.14 -2.62
CA LYS A 123 -7.73 -7.00 -2.52
C LYS A 123 -8.25 -5.61 -2.90
N VAL A 124 -7.44 -4.57 -2.70
CA VAL A 124 -7.82 -3.19 -3.07
C VAL A 124 -7.42 -2.84 -4.50
N LEU A 125 -6.73 -3.72 -5.22
CA LEU A 125 -6.29 -3.50 -6.59
C LEU A 125 -7.33 -3.95 -7.62
N THR A 126 -7.33 -3.31 -8.79
CA THR A 126 -8.13 -3.77 -9.94
C THR A 126 -7.67 -5.18 -10.38
N PRO A 127 -8.53 -5.96 -11.08
CA PRO A 127 -8.14 -7.29 -11.55
C PRO A 127 -6.88 -7.30 -12.42
N ARG A 128 -6.70 -6.27 -13.26
CA ARG A 128 -5.52 -6.09 -14.12
C ARG A 128 -4.27 -5.93 -13.27
N VAL A 129 -4.29 -4.97 -12.33
CA VAL A 129 -3.15 -4.70 -11.46
C VAL A 129 -2.87 -5.87 -10.54
N ARG A 130 -3.89 -6.56 -10.04
CA ARG A 130 -3.73 -7.75 -9.18
C ARG A 130 -2.92 -8.85 -9.85
N GLN A 131 -3.15 -9.10 -11.14
CA GLN A 131 -2.37 -10.09 -11.89
C GLN A 131 -0.89 -9.72 -11.97
N ASP A 132 -0.60 -8.42 -12.10
CA ASP A 132 0.77 -7.91 -12.08
C ASP A 132 1.38 -7.91 -10.66
N TRP A 133 0.57 -7.61 -9.65
CA TRP A 133 1.02 -7.49 -8.26
C TRP A 133 1.78 -8.72 -7.76
N ASP A 134 1.27 -9.92 -8.01
CA ASP A 134 1.95 -11.16 -7.59
C ASP A 134 3.31 -11.34 -8.26
N ARG A 135 3.44 -10.90 -9.52
CA ARG A 135 4.71 -10.88 -10.26
C ARG A 135 5.66 -9.85 -9.65
N VAL A 136 5.18 -8.63 -9.38
CA VAL A 136 5.97 -7.55 -8.77
C VAL A 136 6.46 -7.97 -7.37
N VAL A 137 5.62 -8.60 -6.55
CA VAL A 137 6.02 -9.07 -5.23
C VAL A 137 7.12 -10.14 -5.32
N ARG A 138 7.04 -11.07 -6.27
CA ARG A 138 8.12 -12.07 -6.50
C ARG A 138 9.42 -11.43 -6.98
N ALA A 139 9.33 -10.50 -7.94
CA ALA A 139 10.47 -9.74 -8.45
C ALA A 139 11.17 -8.95 -7.34
N ARG A 140 10.39 -8.32 -6.45
CA ARG A 140 10.92 -7.65 -5.26
C ARG A 140 11.68 -8.62 -4.35
N VAL A 141 11.12 -9.80 -4.07
CA VAL A 141 11.80 -10.83 -3.24
C VAL A 141 13.12 -11.28 -3.88
N ALA A 142 13.19 -11.27 -5.21
CA ALA A 142 14.42 -11.51 -5.97
C ALA A 142 15.41 -10.33 -5.98
N GLY A 143 15.06 -9.19 -5.37
CA GLY A 143 15.91 -8.01 -5.25
C GLY A 143 15.81 -7.02 -6.42
N GLU A 144 14.75 -7.09 -7.24
CA GLU A 144 14.57 -6.15 -8.35
C GLU A 144 14.23 -4.73 -7.83
N PRO A 145 15.03 -3.69 -8.16
CA PRO A 145 14.84 -2.34 -7.64
C PRO A 145 13.50 -1.70 -8.03
N THR A 146 13.12 -1.81 -9.30
CA THR A 146 11.86 -1.26 -9.82
C THR A 146 10.63 -1.92 -9.18
N ALA A 147 10.71 -3.21 -8.89
CA ALA A 147 9.67 -3.94 -8.17
C ALA A 147 9.59 -3.50 -6.70
N THR A 148 10.73 -3.18 -6.09
CA THR A 148 10.80 -2.64 -4.73
C THR A 148 10.12 -1.28 -4.66
N GLU A 149 10.48 -0.35 -5.54
CA GLU A 149 9.83 0.97 -5.64
C GLU A 149 8.31 0.86 -5.84
N ARG A 150 7.89 -0.03 -6.74
CA ARG A 150 6.47 -0.24 -7.03
C ARG A 150 5.70 -0.75 -5.81
N VAL A 151 6.24 -1.71 -5.06
CA VAL A 151 5.62 -2.19 -3.81
C VAL A 151 5.63 -1.09 -2.75
N ASN A 152 6.76 -0.40 -2.59
CA ASN A 152 6.94 0.67 -1.62
C ASN A 152 5.88 1.77 -1.79
N GLY A 153 5.53 2.11 -3.04
CA GLY A 153 4.47 3.09 -3.33
C GLY A 153 3.07 2.72 -2.82
N LEU A 154 2.80 1.45 -2.48
CA LEU A 154 1.54 1.05 -1.83
C LEU A 154 1.68 0.75 -0.35
N THR A 155 2.89 0.78 0.20
CA THR A 155 3.16 0.52 1.62
C THR A 155 3.61 1.79 2.32
N LEU A 156 3.68 1.78 3.66
CA LEU A 156 4.21 2.91 4.42
C LEU A 156 5.73 3.04 4.30
N HIS A 157 6.39 2.16 3.54
CA HIS A 157 7.84 2.08 3.54
C HIS A 157 8.47 2.53 2.21
N ASP A 158 9.29 3.58 2.29
CA ASP A 158 10.60 3.68 1.64
C ASP A 158 11.54 4.49 2.57
N VAL A 159 12.01 3.83 3.64
CA VAL A 159 12.98 4.39 4.59
C VAL A 159 14.30 3.60 4.57
N ALA A 160 14.67 3.10 3.39
CA ALA A 160 15.80 2.18 3.21
C ALA A 160 17.16 2.75 3.70
N GLU A 161 17.28 4.08 3.82
CA GLU A 161 18.44 4.73 4.43
C GLU A 161 18.08 5.38 5.77
N VAL A 162 18.41 4.66 6.84
CA VAL A 162 18.61 5.26 8.16
C VAL A 162 19.85 6.17 8.09
N PRO A 163 19.80 7.41 8.61
CA PRO A 163 20.96 8.29 8.66
C PRO A 163 22.16 7.63 9.34
N ARG A 164 23.38 8.00 8.91
CA ARG A 164 24.61 7.48 9.53
C ARG A 164 24.64 7.74 11.03
N GLY A 165 25.05 6.74 11.81
CA GLY A 165 25.10 6.80 13.27
C GLY A 165 23.80 6.39 13.95
N TYR A 166 22.76 6.07 13.18
CA TYR A 166 21.49 5.57 13.70
C TYR A 166 21.19 4.16 13.18
N ARG A 167 20.37 3.45 13.93
CA ARG A 167 19.64 2.26 13.49
C ARG A 167 18.16 2.46 13.77
N ARG A 168 17.32 1.62 13.19
CA ARG A 168 15.91 1.54 13.61
C ARG A 168 15.85 1.01 15.03
N ALA A 169 14.87 1.49 15.78
CA ALA A 169 14.57 0.93 17.08
C ALA A 169 14.12 -0.53 16.93
N ASP A 170 14.69 -1.40 17.76
CA ASP A 170 14.39 -2.84 17.74
C ASP A 170 13.05 -3.13 18.44
N ASP A 171 12.57 -2.20 19.28
CA ASP A 171 11.29 -2.27 19.96
C ASP A 171 10.13 -1.64 19.14
N LEU A 172 8.91 -2.12 19.42
CA LEU A 172 7.70 -1.56 18.84
C LEU A 172 7.26 -0.31 19.63
N PRO A 173 6.69 0.71 18.96
CA PRO A 173 6.33 0.75 17.54
C PRO A 173 7.44 1.34 16.64
N HIS A 174 7.63 0.76 15.45
CA HIS A 174 8.60 1.29 14.48
C HIS A 174 8.18 2.63 13.85
N LEU A 175 6.88 2.94 13.88
CA LEU A 175 6.32 4.19 13.37
C LEU A 175 5.54 4.91 14.46
N PHE A 176 5.71 6.23 14.56
CA PHE A 176 5.03 7.06 15.53
C PHE A 176 4.34 8.28 14.89
N GLY A 177 3.20 8.68 15.43
CA GLY A 177 2.50 9.91 15.02
C GLY A 177 2.01 9.95 13.58
N THR A 178 1.65 8.80 12.99
CA THR A 178 1.19 8.73 11.60
C THR A 178 -0.11 9.53 11.39
N ARG A 179 -0.10 10.47 10.45
CA ARG A 179 -1.24 11.32 10.06
C ARG A 179 -1.46 11.28 8.55
N VAL A 180 -2.71 11.20 8.13
CA VAL A 180 -3.11 11.37 6.74
C VAL A 180 -3.51 12.83 6.55
N GLY A 181 -2.84 13.53 5.65
CA GLY A 181 -3.13 14.91 5.29
C GLY A 181 -4.32 15.01 4.34
N PRO A 182 -4.85 16.23 4.10
CA PRO A 182 -5.97 16.44 3.20
C PRO A 182 -5.67 15.93 1.79
N ALA A 183 -6.72 15.53 1.09
CA ALA A 183 -6.63 15.00 -0.26
C ALA A 183 -7.19 15.97 -1.30
N GLU A 184 -6.54 16.00 -2.46
CA GLU A 184 -7.03 16.64 -3.66
C GLU A 184 -7.61 15.57 -4.59
N ALA A 185 -8.74 15.89 -5.23
CA ALA A 185 -9.43 15.00 -6.15
C ALA A 185 -9.43 15.56 -7.57
N ALA A 186 -9.07 14.72 -8.53
CA ALA A 186 -9.04 15.06 -9.94
C ALA A 186 -9.65 13.94 -10.80
N ILE A 187 -10.07 14.29 -12.02
CA ILE A 187 -10.48 13.30 -13.02
C ILE A 187 -9.23 12.91 -13.81
N VAL A 188 -8.93 11.61 -13.86
CA VAL A 188 -7.82 11.05 -14.63
C VAL A 188 -8.37 10.29 -15.83
N GLY A 189 -7.86 10.63 -17.01
CA GLY A 189 -8.35 10.07 -18.26
C GLY A 189 -9.84 10.35 -18.48
N ARG A 190 -10.62 9.31 -18.81
CA ARG A 190 -12.05 9.48 -19.12
C ARG A 190 -12.97 9.31 -17.92
N ASP A 191 -12.60 8.53 -16.91
CA ASP A 191 -13.53 8.15 -15.83
C ASP A 191 -12.87 7.70 -14.52
N ALA A 192 -11.53 7.75 -14.43
CA ALA A 192 -10.86 7.38 -13.20
C ALA A 192 -10.80 8.58 -12.24
N LEU A 193 -10.84 8.28 -10.94
CA LEU A 193 -10.63 9.25 -9.88
C LEU A 193 -9.15 9.26 -9.52
N GLY A 194 -8.48 10.40 -9.66
CA GLY A 194 -7.17 10.65 -9.06
C GLY A 194 -7.35 11.22 -7.66
N LEU A 195 -6.69 10.63 -6.67
CA LEU A 195 -6.57 11.19 -5.32
C LEU A 195 -5.10 11.42 -4.99
N SER A 196 -4.75 12.63 -4.57
CA SER A 196 -3.41 12.99 -4.13
C SER A 196 -3.43 13.47 -2.68
N PHE A 197 -2.61 12.87 -1.82
CA PHE A 197 -2.48 13.29 -0.42
C PHE A 197 -1.12 12.93 0.16
N ALA A 198 -0.79 13.56 1.29
CA ALA A 198 0.41 13.26 2.05
C ALA A 198 0.09 12.34 3.25
N VAL A 199 1.03 11.48 3.59
CA VAL A 199 1.05 10.76 4.86
C VAL A 199 2.31 11.17 5.58
N GLU A 200 2.15 11.75 6.76
CA GLU A 200 3.25 12.10 7.65
C GLU A 200 3.41 11.01 8.69
N THR A 201 4.63 10.59 8.98
CA THR A 201 4.92 9.63 10.04
C THR A 201 6.33 9.85 10.55
N ASN A 202 6.64 9.33 11.73
CA ASN A 202 8.00 9.33 12.25
C ASN A 202 8.54 7.91 12.30
N LEU A 203 9.73 7.68 11.78
CA LEU A 203 10.49 6.46 12.00
C LEU A 203 11.20 6.57 13.36
N VAL A 204 11.04 5.56 14.21
CA VAL A 204 11.71 5.52 15.50
C VAL A 204 13.12 4.94 15.32
N LEU A 205 14.11 5.70 15.77
CA LEU A 205 15.54 5.43 15.62
C LEU A 205 16.22 5.32 16.97
N GLU A 206 17.29 4.55 17.02
CA GLU A 206 18.27 4.50 18.10
C GLU A 206 19.63 4.96 17.58
N ARG A 207 20.39 5.64 18.43
CA ARG A 207 21.77 5.97 18.12
C ARG A 207 22.67 4.76 18.36
N LEU A 208 23.59 4.50 17.44
CA LEU A 208 24.52 3.37 17.53
C LEU A 208 25.57 3.53 18.64
N ASP A 209 25.80 4.76 19.10
CA ASP A 209 26.78 5.12 20.12
C ASP A 209 26.15 5.47 21.47
N ASP A 210 24.85 5.20 21.66
CA ASP A 210 24.10 5.59 22.85
C ASP A 210 23.27 4.43 23.41
N ASP A 211 23.73 3.84 24.51
CA ASP A 211 23.02 2.77 25.23
C ASP A 211 22.00 3.32 26.25
N SER A 212 21.69 4.62 26.24
CA SER A 212 20.74 5.23 27.20
C SER A 212 19.29 4.78 27.01
N GLY A 213 18.97 4.07 25.91
CA GLY A 213 17.61 3.70 25.55
C GLY A 213 16.76 4.88 25.06
N ARG A 214 17.39 6.01 24.71
CA ARG A 214 16.69 7.16 24.13
C ARG A 214 16.41 6.93 22.65
N HIS A 215 15.18 7.20 22.26
CA HIS A 215 14.77 7.17 20.87
C HIS A 215 14.88 8.55 20.21
N SER A 216 15.25 8.55 18.93
CA SER A 216 15.16 9.70 18.03
C SER A 216 14.06 9.45 17.02
N LEU A 217 13.47 10.50 16.49
CA LEU A 217 12.47 10.43 15.43
C LEU A 217 13.05 10.96 14.14
N LEU A 218 12.83 10.23 13.05
CA LEU A 218 13.06 10.73 11.70
C LEU A 218 11.68 11.01 11.07
N PRO A 219 11.31 12.29 10.89
CA PRO A 219 10.10 12.65 10.17
C PRO A 219 10.19 12.20 8.71
N VAL A 220 9.15 11.52 8.24
CA VAL A 220 9.01 11.04 6.87
C VAL A 220 7.65 11.47 6.34
N THR A 221 7.65 12.08 5.16
CA THR A 221 6.44 12.46 4.44
C THR A 221 6.35 11.65 3.16
N ARG A 222 5.29 10.87 3.02
CA ARG A 222 4.96 10.13 1.80
C ARG A 222 3.89 10.89 1.03
N ARG A 223 4.22 11.45 -0.13
CA ARG A 223 3.27 12.09 -1.04
C ARG A 223 2.86 11.08 -2.10
N GLY A 224 1.58 10.74 -2.17
CA GLY A 224 1.08 9.76 -3.12
C GLY A 224 -0.05 10.29 -3.97
N THR A 225 -0.04 9.91 -5.25
CA THR A 225 -1.16 10.04 -6.18
C THR A 225 -1.65 8.65 -6.53
N TYR A 226 -2.95 8.41 -6.37
CA TYR A 226 -3.59 7.12 -6.60
C TYR A 226 -4.67 7.28 -7.65
N VAL A 227 -4.64 6.42 -8.67
CA VAL A 227 -5.67 6.33 -9.70
C VAL A 227 -6.64 5.22 -9.29
N LEU A 228 -7.92 5.57 -9.21
CA LEU A 228 -8.98 4.73 -8.68
C LEU A 228 -10.07 4.54 -9.72
N VAL A 229 -10.59 3.33 -9.81
CA VAL A 229 -11.69 2.98 -10.71
C VAL A 229 -12.84 2.41 -9.89
N ALA A 230 -14.05 2.90 -10.17
CA ALA A 230 -15.27 2.42 -9.55
C ALA A 230 -15.66 1.04 -10.10
N ARG A 231 -16.01 0.11 -9.22
CA ARG A 231 -16.50 -1.25 -9.54
C ARG A 231 -17.69 -1.56 -8.63
N GLY A 232 -18.89 -1.24 -9.13
CA GLY A 232 -20.10 -1.22 -8.30
C GLY A 232 -19.95 -0.17 -7.20
N ASP A 233 -20.17 -0.57 -5.95
CA ASP A 233 -20.13 0.32 -4.78
C ASP A 233 -18.73 0.47 -4.17
N ARG A 234 -17.69 -0.06 -4.84
CA ARG A 234 -16.32 -0.05 -4.33
C ARG A 234 -15.37 0.68 -5.26
N TRP A 235 -14.37 1.29 -4.66
CA TRP A 235 -13.20 1.81 -5.35
C TRP A 235 -12.07 0.79 -5.33
N LEU A 236 -11.36 0.67 -6.43
CA LEU A 236 -10.14 -0.14 -6.55
C LEU A 236 -9.02 0.73 -7.09
N VAL A 237 -7.81 0.53 -6.58
CA VAL A 237 -6.59 1.16 -7.06
C VAL A 237 -6.16 0.51 -8.38
N ASP A 238 -6.04 1.32 -9.42
CA ASP A 238 -5.56 0.92 -10.75
C ASP A 238 -4.13 1.40 -11.02
N ASP A 239 -3.71 2.48 -10.38
CA ASP A 239 -2.32 2.94 -10.46
C ASP A 239 -1.94 3.80 -9.25
N TRP A 240 -0.64 3.98 -9.03
CA TRP A 240 -0.10 4.86 -7.99
C TRP A 240 1.31 5.33 -8.32
N GLU A 241 1.59 6.55 -7.87
CA GLU A 241 2.92 7.15 -7.88
C GLU A 241 3.16 7.76 -6.50
N VAL A 242 4.36 7.54 -5.95
CA VAL A 242 4.70 7.99 -4.60
C VAL A 242 6.10 8.57 -4.55
N LEU A 243 6.24 9.65 -3.79
CA LEU A 243 7.49 10.25 -3.41
C LEU A 243 7.64 10.23 -1.88
N PHE A 244 8.85 9.94 -1.40
CA PHE A 244 9.20 10.02 0.02
C PHE A 244 10.15 11.20 0.26
N GLU A 245 9.82 12.02 1.25
CA GLU A 245 10.60 13.16 1.72
C GLU A 245 11.02 12.89 3.17
N ARG A 246 12.25 13.26 3.54
CA ARG A 246 12.80 13.08 4.89
C ARG A 246 13.11 14.43 5.52
N GLY A 247 12.71 14.59 6.78
CA GLY A 247 13.11 15.72 7.63
C GLY A 247 14.45 15.49 8.32
N PRO A 248 14.93 16.46 9.11
CA PRO A 248 16.06 16.25 10.02
C PRO A 248 15.70 15.26 11.13
N VAL A 249 16.69 14.54 11.66
CA VAL A 249 16.48 13.68 12.85
C VAL A 249 16.26 14.58 14.07
N GLU A 250 15.18 14.31 14.80
CA GLU A 250 14.78 15.02 16.00
C GLU A 250 15.00 14.12 17.22
N VAL A 251 15.70 14.62 18.24
CA VAL A 251 15.85 13.89 19.50
C VAL A 251 14.60 14.10 20.32
N VAL A 252 13.93 13.01 20.70
CA VAL A 252 12.79 13.09 21.61
C VAL A 252 13.30 12.88 23.02
N THR A 253 13.34 13.96 23.79
CA THR A 253 13.46 13.87 25.24
C THR A 253 12.07 13.63 25.81
N GLN A 254 11.85 12.44 26.39
CA GLN A 254 10.73 12.23 27.29
C GLN A 254 10.90 13.05 28.57
#